data_AF-A0A3D6ELR0-F1
#
_entry.id   AF-A0A3D6ELR0-F1
#
_cell.length_a   1.000
_cell.length_b   1.000
_cell.length_c   1.000
_cell.angle_alpha   90.00
_cell.angle_beta   90.00
_cell.angle_gamma   90.00
#
_symmetry.space_group_name_H-M   'P 1'
#
loop_
_entity.id
_entity.type
_entity.pdbx_description
1 polymer ?
#
loop_
_entity_poly.entity_id
_entity_poly.type
_entity_poly.pdbx_seq_one_letter_code
_entity_poly.pdbx_strand_id
1 'polypeptide(L)'
;MKPMKPCISGHSWHTGTLGCAADEPLSLDPPMTPNPACRPDRGFSLLELLVAMMIIAVLGTLGFSQYKKHSAQARYLKAQDDLKIVAEGLDQYYLKHGRFPDFGSFDAMIDGNSTLVKESLIKPGMSAQDPFGQPYEGKSTRITYELKCAGDPGNPEDAGVIVRTPGQVSNASPVGAPPPDGAPKADDPAAGAPK
;
A
#
# COMPACT_ATOMS: atom_id res chain seq x y z
N MET A 1 34.46 -32.02 -2.00
CA MET A 1 33.52 -32.99 -1.38
C MET A 1 32.48 -32.21 -0.56
N LYS A 2 31.19 -32.35 -0.94
CA LYS A 2 29.91 -32.10 -0.25
C LYS A 2 29.60 -30.75 0.47
N PRO A 3 28.47 -30.10 0.12
CA PRO A 3 27.86 -29.00 0.89
C PRO A 3 26.98 -29.52 2.05
N MET A 4 27.02 -28.84 3.19
CA MET A 4 26.09 -29.01 4.31
C MET A 4 24.73 -28.39 3.97
N LYS A 5 23.69 -29.21 3.96
CA LYS A 5 22.28 -28.80 3.87
C LYS A 5 21.68 -28.63 5.27
N PRO A 6 20.74 -27.69 5.47
CA PRO A 6 20.10 -27.44 6.75
C PRO A 6 19.12 -28.54 7.14
N CYS A 7 19.14 -28.94 8.41
CA CYS A 7 18.10 -29.76 9.03
C CYS A 7 16.84 -28.91 9.23
N ILE A 8 15.80 -29.22 8.46
CA ILE A 8 14.43 -28.77 8.69
C ILE A 8 13.88 -29.57 9.87
N SER A 9 13.57 -28.90 10.98
CA SER A 9 12.91 -29.50 12.14
C SER A 9 11.43 -29.72 11.82
N GLY A 10 11.10 -30.92 11.36
CA GLY A 10 9.72 -31.41 11.35
C GLY A 10 9.26 -31.72 12.77
N HIS A 11 8.11 -31.15 13.16
CA HIS A 11 7.44 -31.47 14.41
C HIS A 11 6.94 -32.93 14.38
N SER A 12 7.60 -33.78 15.16
CA SER A 12 7.23 -35.17 15.39
C SER A 12 6.18 -35.25 16.51
N TRP A 13 4.94 -35.52 16.15
CA TRP A 13 3.92 -35.89 17.14
C TRP A 13 4.18 -37.32 17.61
N HIS A 14 4.61 -37.46 18.86
CA HIS A 14 4.69 -38.71 19.59
C HIS A 14 3.30 -39.06 20.16
N THR A 15 2.78 -40.24 19.84
CA THR A 15 1.74 -40.92 20.62
C THR A 15 2.20 -42.36 20.88
N GLY A 16 1.88 -42.83 22.09
CA GLY A 16 2.65 -43.85 22.82
C GLY A 16 2.54 -45.28 22.32
N THR A 17 3.62 -46.02 22.55
CA THR A 17 3.68 -47.48 22.46
C THR A 17 3.74 -48.04 23.87
N LEU A 18 2.64 -48.61 24.35
CA LEU A 18 2.63 -49.52 25.50
C LEU A 18 2.43 -50.92 24.91
N GLY A 19 3.50 -51.70 24.93
CA GLY A 19 3.49 -53.11 24.57
C GLY A 19 3.07 -53.97 25.76
N CYS A 20 2.29 -55.01 25.47
CA CYS A 20 2.18 -56.21 26.29
C CYS A 20 2.14 -57.40 25.32
N ALA A 21 3.02 -58.37 25.55
CA ALA A 21 3.04 -59.67 24.89
C ALA A 21 2.28 -60.69 25.75
N ALA A 22 1.50 -61.57 25.13
CA ALA A 22 1.21 -62.92 25.63
C ALA A 22 0.56 -63.78 24.53
N ASP A 23 1.24 -64.89 24.22
CA ASP A 23 0.76 -66.23 23.86
C ASP A 23 -0.77 -66.49 23.88
N GLU A 24 -1.31 -67.01 22.77
CA GLU A 24 -2.38 -68.05 22.74
C GLU A 24 -2.64 -68.54 21.30
N PRO A 25 -2.57 -69.86 21.01
CA PRO A 25 -2.89 -70.44 19.71
C PRO A 25 -4.28 -71.10 19.68
N LEU A 26 -4.88 -71.07 18.49
CA LEU A 26 -6.05 -71.83 18.01
C LEU A 26 -7.45 -71.36 18.43
N SER A 27 -8.17 -70.85 17.42
CA SER A 27 -9.45 -71.36 16.92
C SER A 27 -10.60 -70.35 16.84
N LEU A 28 -11.44 -70.61 15.83
CA LEU A 28 -12.74 -70.05 15.51
C LEU A 28 -12.76 -68.70 14.78
N ASP A 29 -12.95 -68.84 13.48
CA ASP A 29 -13.36 -67.80 12.53
C ASP A 29 -14.49 -66.93 13.11
N PRO A 30 -14.27 -65.63 13.32
CA PRO A 30 -15.38 -64.69 13.47
C PRO A 30 -16.08 -64.53 12.11
N PRO A 31 -17.42 -64.42 12.08
CA PRO A 31 -18.15 -64.21 10.85
C PRO A 31 -17.70 -62.89 10.23
N MET A 32 -17.50 -62.93 8.92
CA MET A 32 -17.24 -61.81 8.03
C MET A 32 -17.94 -60.53 8.52
N THR A 33 -17.19 -59.64 9.15
CA THR A 33 -17.68 -58.32 9.52
C THR A 33 -18.06 -57.59 8.24
N PRO A 34 -19.20 -56.88 8.21
CA PRO A 34 -19.61 -56.16 7.01
C PRO A 34 -18.52 -55.16 6.66
N ASN A 35 -17.96 -55.35 5.46
CA ASN A 35 -17.08 -54.46 4.73
C ASN A 35 -17.46 -52.99 5.05
N PRO A 36 -16.52 -52.10 5.43
CA PRO A 36 -16.84 -50.69 5.58
C PRO A 36 -17.51 -50.24 4.29
N ALA A 37 -18.81 -49.96 4.37
CA ALA A 37 -19.60 -49.54 3.24
C ALA A 37 -18.84 -48.40 2.57
N CYS A 38 -18.40 -48.64 1.33
CA CYS A 38 -17.80 -47.63 0.47
C CYS A 38 -18.74 -46.43 0.56
N ARG A 39 -18.28 -45.37 1.24
CA ARG A 39 -19.09 -44.16 1.37
C ARG A 39 -19.37 -43.72 -0.06
N PRO A 40 -20.63 -43.53 -0.46
CA PRO A 40 -20.91 -43.07 -1.80
C PRO A 40 -20.14 -41.76 -1.98
N ASP A 41 -19.22 -41.74 -2.94
CA ASP A 41 -18.58 -40.52 -3.40
C ASP A 41 -19.71 -39.61 -3.87
N ARG A 42 -20.04 -38.62 -3.04
CA ARG A 42 -21.10 -37.67 -3.35
C ARG A 42 -20.49 -36.67 -4.32
N GLY A 43 -20.79 -36.85 -5.61
CA GLY A 43 -20.48 -35.85 -6.63
C GLY A 43 -21.28 -34.56 -6.38
N PHE A 44 -20.71 -33.42 -6.77
CA PHE A 44 -21.40 -32.13 -6.74
C PHE A 44 -22.64 -32.15 -7.66
N SER A 45 -23.76 -31.64 -7.17
CA SER A 45 -24.93 -31.38 -7.99
C SER A 45 -24.63 -30.26 -8.98
N LEU A 46 -25.15 -30.35 -10.21
CA LEU A 46 -25.09 -29.24 -11.18
C LEU A 46 -25.69 -27.94 -10.61
N LEU A 47 -26.70 -28.07 -9.74
CA LEU A 47 -27.31 -26.93 -9.07
C LEU A 47 -26.37 -26.29 -8.04
N GLU A 48 -25.55 -27.09 -7.34
CA GLU A 48 -24.57 -26.56 -6.38
C GLU A 48 -23.50 -25.75 -7.10
N LEU A 49 -23.01 -26.23 -8.25
CA LEU A 49 -22.05 -25.50 -9.06
C LEU A 49 -22.66 -24.21 -9.64
N LEU A 50 -23.93 -24.26 -10.08
CA LEU A 50 -24.65 -23.09 -10.60
C LEU A 50 -24.79 -22.00 -9.54
N VAL A 51 -25.27 -22.36 -8.34
CA VAL A 51 -25.44 -21.41 -7.24
C VAL A 51 -24.08 -20.86 -6.77
N ALA A 52 -23.04 -21.70 -6.72
CA ALA A 52 -21.69 -21.25 -6.37
C ALA A 52 -21.16 -20.20 -7.36
N MET A 53 -21.30 -20.43 -8.67
CA MET A 53 -20.91 -19.46 -9.68
C MET A 53 -21.72 -18.16 -9.60
N MET A 54 -23.03 -18.26 -9.31
CA MET A 54 -23.88 -17.09 -9.10
C MET A 54 -23.37 -16.21 -7.95
N ILE A 55 -23.01 -16.81 -6.81
CA ILE A 55 -22.50 -16.06 -5.65
C ILE A 55 -21.14 -15.44 -5.96
N ILE A 56 -20.22 -16.18 -6.59
CA ILE A 56 -18.89 -15.67 -6.96
C ILE A 56 -19.02 -14.52 -7.98
N ALA A 57 -19.96 -14.59 -8.92
CA ALA A 57 -20.20 -13.51 -9.88
C ALA A 57 -20.67 -12.22 -9.18
N VAL A 58 -21.59 -12.32 -8.23
CA VAL A 58 -22.07 -11.16 -7.46
C VAL A 58 -20.95 -10.58 -6.58
N LEU A 59 -20.24 -11.43 -5.83
CA LEU A 59 -19.14 -10.96 -4.98
C LEU A 59 -17.97 -10.41 -5.79
N GLY A 60 -17.66 -10.99 -6.94
CA GLY A 60 -16.59 -10.56 -7.82
C GLY A 60 -16.79 -9.14 -8.34
N THR A 61 -18.02 -8.79 -8.72
CA THR A 61 -18.33 -7.43 -9.23
C THR A 61 -18.18 -6.37 -8.13
N LEU A 62 -18.72 -6.61 -6.93
CA LEU A 62 -18.61 -5.68 -5.81
C LEU A 62 -17.18 -5.58 -5.25
N GLY A 63 -16.51 -6.73 -5.12
CA GLY A 63 -15.15 -6.81 -4.59
C GLY A 63 -14.12 -6.08 -5.46
N PHE A 64 -14.25 -6.18 -6.80
CA PHE A 64 -13.29 -5.57 -7.72
C PHE A 64 -13.28 -4.03 -7.65
N SER A 65 -14.45 -3.39 -7.57
CA SER A 65 -14.56 -1.93 -7.50
C SER A 65 -13.93 -1.37 -6.22
N GLN A 66 -14.22 -2.01 -5.08
CA GLN A 66 -13.66 -1.60 -3.78
C GLN A 66 -12.14 -1.81 -3.72
N TYR A 67 -11.65 -2.92 -4.26
CA TYR A 67 -10.22 -3.19 -4.31
C TYR A 67 -9.43 -2.10 -5.05
N LYS A 68 -9.93 -1.64 -6.20
CA LYS A 68 -9.29 -0.56 -6.98
C LYS A 68 -9.16 0.73 -6.17
N LYS A 69 -10.21 1.14 -5.46
CA LYS A 69 -10.20 2.37 -4.64
C LYS A 69 -9.18 2.31 -3.52
N HIS A 70 -9.16 1.22 -2.75
CA HIS A 70 -8.20 1.07 -1.65
C HIS A 70 -6.76 0.95 -2.15
N SER A 71 -6.53 0.30 -3.31
CA SER A 71 -5.21 0.24 -3.92
C SER A 71 -4.73 1.62 -4.36
N ALA A 72 -5.59 2.43 -4.99
CA ALA A 72 -5.28 3.80 -5.37
C ALA A 72 -4.97 4.68 -4.15
N GLN A 73 -5.75 4.56 -3.08
CA GLN A 73 -5.49 5.28 -1.82
C GLN A 73 -4.14 4.90 -1.19
N ALA A 74 -3.78 3.61 -1.18
CA ALA A 74 -2.49 3.17 -0.66
C ALA A 74 -1.32 3.73 -1.49
N ARG A 75 -1.47 3.76 -2.81
CA ARG A 75 -0.52 4.40 -3.74
C ARG A 75 -0.39 5.90 -3.47
N TYR A 76 -1.50 6.57 -3.23
CA TYR A 76 -1.52 7.99 -2.90
C TYR A 76 -0.77 8.31 -1.62
N LEU A 77 -1.01 7.53 -0.55
CA LEU A 77 -0.28 7.65 0.72
C LEU A 77 1.23 7.39 0.52
N LYS A 78 1.57 6.37 -0.26
CA LYS A 78 2.98 6.09 -0.59
C LYS A 78 3.63 7.28 -1.27
N ALA A 79 2.93 7.93 -2.20
CA ALA A 79 3.44 9.11 -2.91
C ALA A 79 3.64 10.31 -1.97
N GLN A 80 2.71 10.50 -1.03
CA GLN A 80 2.82 11.52 0.00
C GLN A 80 4.03 11.28 0.92
N ASP A 81 4.28 10.02 1.30
CA ASP A 81 5.44 9.64 2.11
C ASP A 81 6.76 9.88 1.36
N ASP A 82 6.82 9.58 0.07
CA ASP A 82 8.03 9.84 -0.74
C ASP A 82 8.36 11.33 -0.80
N LEU A 83 7.37 12.18 -1.07
CA LEU A 83 7.55 13.63 -1.05
C LEU A 83 7.95 14.13 0.34
N LYS A 84 7.38 13.55 1.40
CA LYS A 84 7.69 13.90 2.79
C LYS A 84 9.16 13.59 3.12
N ILE A 85 9.66 12.42 2.74
CA ILE A 85 11.07 12.04 2.99
C ILE A 85 12.02 13.06 2.33
N VAL A 86 11.75 13.46 1.08
CA VAL A 86 12.58 14.46 0.39
C VAL A 86 12.45 15.84 1.03
N ALA A 87 11.24 16.27 1.38
CA ALA A 87 11.00 17.54 2.07
C ALA A 87 11.75 17.60 3.41
N GLU A 88 11.68 16.54 4.22
CA GLU A 88 12.41 16.45 5.49
C GLU A 88 13.93 16.51 5.28
N GLY A 89 14.45 15.86 4.24
CA GLY A 89 15.88 15.95 3.89
C GLY A 89 16.31 17.37 3.50
N LEU A 90 15.46 18.09 2.75
CA LEU A 90 15.70 19.49 2.39
C LEU A 90 15.64 20.40 3.62
N ASP A 91 14.65 20.21 4.49
CA ASP A 91 14.52 20.96 5.75
C ASP A 91 15.72 20.72 6.67
N GLN A 92 16.18 19.48 6.80
CA GLN A 92 17.39 19.15 7.57
C GLN A 92 18.66 19.80 6.97
N TYR A 93 18.77 19.85 5.63
CA TYR A 93 19.87 20.55 4.98
C TYR A 93 19.85 22.05 5.32
N TYR A 94 18.66 22.66 5.31
CA TYR A 94 18.48 24.06 5.69
C TYR A 94 18.87 24.32 7.14
N LEU A 95 18.48 23.43 8.07
CA LEU A 95 18.87 23.54 9.48
C LEU A 95 20.40 23.51 9.69
N LYS A 96 21.13 22.78 8.84
CA LYS A 96 22.60 22.68 8.90
C LYS A 96 23.32 23.86 8.23
N HIS A 97 22.85 24.29 7.06
CA HIS A 97 23.58 25.22 6.19
C HIS A 97 22.96 26.62 6.12
N GLY A 98 21.78 26.82 6.72
CA GLY A 98 21.00 28.06 6.65
C GLY A 98 20.44 28.38 5.26
N ARG A 99 20.48 27.44 4.31
CA ARG A 99 19.99 27.59 2.94
C ARG A 99 19.62 26.24 2.36
N PHE A 100 18.71 26.20 1.40
CA PHE A 100 18.42 24.99 0.65
C PHE A 100 19.49 24.74 -0.44
N PRO A 101 19.69 23.47 -0.85
CA PRO A 101 20.52 23.14 -2.00
C PRO A 101 19.79 23.51 -3.30
N ASP A 102 20.55 23.83 -4.34
CA ASP A 102 19.99 24.21 -5.65
C ASP A 102 19.81 22.95 -6.51
N PHE A 103 18.58 22.65 -6.91
CA PHE A 103 18.23 21.49 -7.71
C PHE A 103 17.17 21.86 -8.76
N GLY A 104 17.45 21.52 -10.01
CA GLY A 104 16.55 21.80 -11.14
C GLY A 104 15.45 20.75 -11.36
N SER A 105 15.57 19.56 -10.75
CA SER A 105 14.64 18.45 -10.88
C SER A 105 14.60 17.61 -9.59
N PHE A 106 13.52 16.83 -9.41
CA PHE A 106 13.41 15.86 -8.33
C PHE A 106 14.46 14.74 -8.45
N ASP A 107 14.72 14.27 -9.67
CA ASP A 107 15.74 13.25 -9.97
C ASP A 107 17.13 13.66 -9.48
N ALA A 108 17.51 14.93 -9.65
CA ALA A 108 18.77 15.46 -9.15
C ALA A 108 18.85 15.49 -7.61
N MET A 109 17.72 15.52 -6.91
CA MET A 109 17.67 15.47 -5.44
C MET A 109 17.94 14.05 -4.93
N ILE A 110 17.36 13.04 -5.58
CA ILE A 110 17.44 11.63 -5.18
C ILE A 110 18.66 10.89 -5.74
N ASP A 111 19.37 11.50 -6.69
CA ASP A 111 20.62 10.97 -7.23
C ASP A 111 21.63 10.65 -6.13
N GLY A 112 22.35 9.53 -6.28
CA GLY A 112 23.32 9.06 -5.30
C GLY A 112 24.48 10.05 -5.05
N ASN A 113 24.74 10.94 -6.01
CA ASN A 113 25.79 11.94 -5.93
C ASN A 113 25.27 13.32 -5.46
N SER A 114 23.97 13.45 -5.14
CA SER A 114 23.38 14.67 -4.62
C SER A 114 23.91 15.00 -3.22
N THR A 115 23.85 16.29 -2.83
CA THR A 115 24.26 16.70 -1.47
C THR A 115 23.36 16.10 -0.39
N LEU A 116 22.09 15.84 -0.71
CA LEU A 116 21.14 15.24 0.23
C LEU A 116 21.49 13.79 0.56
N VAL A 117 21.84 13.00 -0.46
CA VAL A 117 22.24 11.60 -0.26
C VAL A 117 23.62 11.51 0.39
N LYS A 118 24.58 12.33 -0.05
CA LYS A 118 25.94 12.37 0.52
C LYS A 118 25.96 12.67 2.01
N GLU A 119 25.08 13.54 2.47
CA GLU A 119 24.94 13.87 3.88
C GLU A 119 23.99 12.94 4.65
N SER A 120 23.53 11.86 4.01
CA SER A 120 22.58 10.87 4.58
C SER A 120 21.27 11.48 5.07
N LEU A 121 20.81 12.57 4.43
CA LEU A 121 19.56 13.26 4.76
C LEU A 121 18.35 12.56 4.14
N ILE A 122 18.56 11.85 3.03
CA ILE A 122 17.56 11.00 2.38
C ILE A 122 18.16 9.63 2.07
N LYS A 123 17.30 8.62 1.93
CA LYS A 123 17.72 7.27 1.56
C LYS A 123 18.11 7.24 0.06
N PRO A 124 19.25 6.61 -0.30
CA PRO A 124 19.61 6.43 -1.71
C PRO A 124 18.64 5.48 -2.40
N GLY A 125 18.44 5.67 -3.70
CA GLY A 125 17.66 4.75 -4.54
C GLY A 125 16.14 4.88 -4.41
N MET A 126 15.63 6.05 -4.03
CA MET A 126 14.21 6.34 -4.21
C MET A 126 13.83 6.35 -5.70
N SER A 127 12.56 6.06 -5.99
CA SER A 127 12.04 6.09 -7.35
C SER A 127 11.86 7.54 -7.82
N ALA A 128 12.26 7.85 -9.05
CA ALA A 128 11.97 9.13 -9.70
C ALA A 128 10.49 9.25 -10.14
N GLN A 129 9.78 8.12 -10.20
CA GLN A 129 8.37 8.04 -10.57
C GLN A 129 7.51 7.75 -9.34
N ASP A 130 6.32 8.34 -9.35
CA ASP A 130 5.27 8.09 -8.38
C ASP A 130 4.65 6.68 -8.56
N PRO A 131 3.84 6.22 -7.59
CA PRO A 131 3.19 4.91 -7.67
C PRO A 131 2.14 4.77 -8.79
N PHE A 132 1.76 5.87 -9.45
CA PHE A 132 0.86 5.92 -10.60
C PHE A 132 1.62 5.90 -11.94
N GLY A 133 2.95 5.97 -11.91
CA GLY A 133 3.85 5.93 -13.07
C GLY A 133 4.17 7.30 -13.66
N GLN A 134 3.80 8.40 -12.99
CA GLN A 134 4.16 9.76 -13.43
C GLN A 134 5.45 10.21 -12.73
N PRO A 135 6.32 10.98 -13.39
CA PRO A 135 7.53 11.49 -12.75
C PRO A 135 7.20 12.51 -11.65
N TYR A 136 7.92 12.47 -10.53
CA TYR A 136 7.87 13.54 -9.55
C TYR A 136 8.46 14.82 -10.15
N GLU A 137 7.81 15.94 -9.88
CA GLU A 137 8.33 17.25 -10.23
C GLU A 137 8.88 17.91 -8.96
N GLY A 138 10.07 18.51 -9.06
CA GLY A 138 10.72 19.08 -7.89
C GLY A 138 11.73 20.12 -8.29
N LYS A 139 11.70 21.28 -7.64
CA LYS A 139 12.70 22.34 -7.80
C LYS A 139 13.08 22.86 -6.44
N SER A 140 14.36 23.09 -6.22
CA SER A 140 14.87 23.72 -5.00
C SER A 140 15.79 24.85 -5.39
N THR A 141 15.58 26.00 -4.77
CA THR A 141 16.41 27.21 -4.85
C THR A 141 16.91 27.50 -3.45
N ARG A 142 17.95 28.30 -3.28
CA ARG A 142 18.55 28.64 -1.97
C ARG A 142 17.56 29.09 -0.88
N ILE A 143 16.41 29.63 -1.27
CA ILE A 143 15.41 30.24 -0.38
C ILE A 143 14.19 29.33 -0.18
N THR A 144 13.82 28.51 -1.16
CA THR A 144 12.58 27.74 -1.14
C THR A 144 12.70 26.48 -1.98
N TYR A 145 11.82 25.51 -1.77
CA TYR A 145 11.62 24.37 -2.64
C TYR A 145 10.16 24.17 -2.97
N GLU A 146 9.90 23.48 -4.06
CA GLU A 146 8.57 23.03 -4.45
C GLU A 146 8.69 21.58 -4.92
N LEU A 147 7.96 20.68 -4.27
CA LEU A 147 7.85 19.28 -4.68
C LEU A 147 6.40 18.99 -5.05
N LYS A 148 6.21 18.28 -6.17
CA LYS A 148 4.91 18.00 -6.76
C LYS A 148 4.80 16.54 -7.18
N CYS A 149 3.64 15.98 -6.93
CA CYS A 149 3.18 14.70 -7.47
C CYS A 149 1.87 14.94 -8.20
N ALA A 150 1.74 14.45 -9.42
CA ALA A 150 0.53 14.65 -10.23
C ALA A 150 -0.67 13.85 -9.70
N GLY A 151 -0.43 12.68 -9.09
CA GLY A 151 -1.48 11.82 -8.55
C GLY A 151 -2.08 10.86 -9.59
N ASP A 152 -3.26 10.32 -9.29
CA ASP A 152 -3.96 9.39 -10.19
C ASP A 152 -4.71 10.16 -11.30
N PRO A 153 -4.29 10.07 -12.58
CA PRO A 153 -5.01 10.71 -13.67
C PRO A 153 -6.41 10.12 -13.90
N GLY A 154 -6.65 8.87 -13.46
CA GLY A 154 -7.94 8.21 -13.59
C GLY A 154 -8.93 8.55 -12.46
N ASN A 155 -8.42 9.09 -11.34
CA ASN A 155 -9.24 9.46 -10.18
C ASN A 155 -8.63 10.67 -9.43
N PRO A 156 -8.70 11.88 -10.01
CA PRO A 156 -8.13 13.08 -9.41
C PRO A 156 -8.88 13.57 -8.16
N GLU A 157 -10.13 13.10 -7.94
CA GLU A 157 -10.96 13.46 -6.79
C GLU A 157 -10.62 12.68 -5.51
N ASP A 158 -10.11 11.45 -5.63
CA ASP A 158 -9.62 10.69 -4.47
C ASP A 158 -8.08 10.79 -4.31
N ALA A 159 -7.35 11.01 -5.42
CA ALA A 159 -5.89 10.98 -5.46
C ALA A 159 -5.32 12.08 -6.36
N GLY A 160 -5.66 13.34 -6.11
CA GLY A 160 -5.25 14.49 -6.91
C GLY A 160 -3.79 14.96 -6.73
N VAL A 161 -3.46 16.14 -7.24
CA VAL A 161 -2.10 16.68 -7.20
C VAL A 161 -1.65 16.94 -5.76
N ILE A 162 -0.47 16.47 -5.36
CA ILE A 162 0.14 16.78 -4.05
C ILE A 162 1.24 17.82 -4.28
N VAL A 163 1.22 18.92 -3.54
CA VAL A 163 2.27 19.95 -3.56
C VAL A 163 2.84 20.16 -2.16
N ARG A 164 4.16 20.23 -2.02
CA ARG A 164 4.85 20.53 -0.77
C ARG A 164 5.81 21.70 -0.96
N THR A 165 5.70 22.68 -0.05
CA THR A 165 6.63 23.80 0.08
C THR A 165 7.19 23.87 1.51
N PRO A 166 8.32 24.56 1.75
CA PRO A 166 8.93 24.70 3.07
C PRO A 166 7.93 25.07 4.17
N GLY A 167 8.03 24.42 5.32
CA GLY A 167 7.19 24.72 6.49
C GLY A 167 5.75 24.22 6.41
N GLN A 168 5.34 23.62 5.28
CA GLN A 168 4.00 23.09 5.10
C GLN A 168 3.90 21.66 5.67
N VAL A 169 3.72 21.57 6.98
CA VAL A 169 3.52 20.30 7.72
C VAL A 169 2.13 19.70 7.51
N SER A 170 1.13 20.50 7.12
CA SER A 170 -0.19 19.98 6.76
C SER A 170 -0.12 19.25 5.43
N ASN A 171 -0.78 18.10 5.36
CA ASN A 171 -1.04 17.36 4.14
C ASN A 171 -1.96 18.20 3.25
N ALA A 172 -1.42 19.26 2.64
CA ALA A 172 -2.11 20.08 1.66
C ALA A 172 -2.17 19.31 0.35
N SER A 173 -2.95 18.24 0.36
CA SER A 173 -3.66 17.84 -0.83
C SER A 173 -4.75 18.89 -1.03
N PRO A 174 -4.82 19.58 -2.18
CA PRO A 174 -5.90 20.52 -2.50
C PRO A 174 -7.28 19.83 -2.58
N VAL A 175 -7.33 18.52 -2.40
CA VAL A 175 -8.52 17.68 -2.48
C VAL A 175 -8.88 17.22 -1.07
N GLY A 176 -9.65 18.05 -0.37
CA GLY A 176 -10.07 17.74 1.00
C GLY A 176 -10.59 18.92 1.82
N ALA A 177 -10.46 20.16 1.34
CA ALA A 177 -11.19 21.27 1.95
C ALA A 177 -12.64 21.26 1.41
N PRO A 178 -13.68 21.07 2.23
CA PRO A 178 -15.00 21.55 1.85
C PRO A 178 -14.91 23.06 1.56
N PRO A 179 -15.72 23.60 0.63
CA PRO A 179 -15.75 25.03 0.38
C PRO A 179 -15.95 25.76 1.73
N PRO A 180 -15.30 26.91 1.96
CA PRO A 180 -15.68 27.76 3.08
C PRO A 180 -17.11 28.25 2.82
N ASP A 181 -18.09 27.52 3.35
CA ASP A 181 -19.43 28.03 3.54
C ASP A 181 -19.32 29.31 4.38
N GLY A 182 -19.71 30.44 3.78
CA GLY A 182 -19.98 31.66 4.51
C GLY A 182 -18.79 32.60 4.73
N ALA A 183 -18.26 33.18 3.66
CA ALA A 183 -17.82 34.56 3.77
C ALA A 183 -19.08 35.46 3.78
N PRO A 184 -19.38 36.22 4.87
CA PRO A 184 -20.35 37.30 4.78
C PRO A 184 -19.79 38.33 3.80
N LYS A 185 -20.48 38.47 2.68
CA LYS A 185 -20.27 39.53 1.69
C LYS A 185 -20.39 40.86 2.44
N ALA A 186 -19.27 41.57 2.59
CA ALA A 186 -19.30 42.95 3.05
C ALA A 186 -20.14 43.76 2.05
N ASP A 187 -21.20 44.40 2.55
CA ASP A 187 -21.99 45.35 1.81
C ASP A 187 -21.12 46.57 1.44
N ASP A 188 -20.83 46.73 0.15
CA ASP A 188 -20.32 47.99 -0.38
C ASP A 188 -21.42 49.07 -0.31
N PRO A 189 -21.10 50.30 0.14
CA PRO A 189 -22.07 51.39 0.21
C PRO A 189 -22.47 51.86 -1.18
N ALA A 190 -23.78 52.00 -1.37
CA ALA A 190 -24.41 52.52 -2.58
C ALA A 190 -23.84 53.89 -2.99
N ALA A 191 -23.11 53.92 -4.11
CA ALA A 191 -22.87 55.13 -4.88
C ALA A 191 -24.15 55.45 -5.68
N GLY A 192 -24.99 56.33 -5.12
CA GLY A 192 -26.07 56.99 -5.85
C GLY A 192 -25.50 58.10 -6.74
N ALA A 193 -25.83 58.02 -8.03
CA ALA A 193 -25.46 58.97 -9.07
C ALA A 193 -26.42 60.20 -9.10
N PRO A 194 -26.45 61.04 -10.16
CA PRO A 194 -26.15 62.47 -10.09
C PRO A 194 -27.38 63.39 -10.18
N LYS A 195 -27.16 64.69 -9.94
CA LYS A 195 -27.98 65.79 -10.48
C LYS A 195 -27.12 67.00 -10.79
#